data_AF-A0A8C4WY37-F1
#
_entry.id   AF-A0A8C4WY37-F1
#
_cell.length_a   1.000
_cell.length_b   1.000
_cell.length_c   1.000
_cell.angle_alpha   90.00
_cell.angle_beta   90.00
_cell.angle_gamma   90.00
#
_symmetry.space_group_name_H-M   'P 1'
#
loop_
_entity.id
_entity.type
_entity.pdbx_description
1 polymer ?
#
loop_
_entity_poly.entity_id
_entity_poly.type
_entity_poly.pdbx_seq_one_letter_code
_entity_poly.pdbx_strand_id
1 'polypeptide(L)'
;MSFRDLRNFTEMMRVLGYPRLISIESFRQPNFPLVAEILHWFVARFEPEEDIPFDIQTDQERVLFIRTVAELMVKELKLCRRLASEITRKGAALYDLLGQEVDLREMRKDVISQPLKIGEAEKALQDTIADVQDKVEKTTALLENIASDEANLDAKIEKKKQELERSQKRLQTLRSVRPAFMDEYERAEGELENQYAEFVQTFRNLAQMEQQLSEAHQVEQEQPKETEGVLHLMQNKLRNEEKQLLMGSEDEDSEIEFDEDSAEDQQDERHEELIVSQPKRRGHHRMRAHVFGTMNGSDADDNNDGSGSASNCEIDSDGDGGKKKEGENEAPYSTMVDNDSELVMNAVRPRRARAPQQHTESDDDF
;
A
#
# COMPACT_ATOMS: atom_id res chain seq x y z
N MET A 1 -43.73 -28.88 21.20
CA MET A 1 -44.66 -28.68 20.05
C MET A 1 -46.05 -28.41 20.60
N SER A 2 -46.84 -27.55 19.97
CA SER A 2 -48.23 -27.36 20.41
C SER A 2 -49.08 -28.59 20.05
N PHE A 3 -50.21 -28.79 20.74
CA PHE A 3 -51.16 -29.87 20.41
C PHE A 3 -51.65 -29.76 18.95
N ARG A 4 -51.81 -28.52 18.46
CA ARG A 4 -52.21 -28.25 17.07
C ARG A 4 -51.16 -28.74 16.07
N ASP A 5 -49.88 -28.50 16.35
CA ASP A 5 -48.78 -28.92 15.47
C ASP A 5 -48.68 -30.45 15.41
N LEU A 6 -48.79 -31.11 16.57
CA LEU A 6 -48.78 -32.57 16.64
C LEU A 6 -49.94 -33.19 15.90
N ARG A 7 -51.16 -32.66 16.09
CA ARG A 7 -52.34 -33.12 15.35
C ARG A 7 -52.15 -32.94 13.83
N ASN A 8 -51.71 -31.76 13.40
CA ASN A 8 -51.44 -31.49 11.99
C ASN A 8 -50.39 -32.44 11.42
N PHE A 9 -49.28 -32.63 12.13
CA PHE A 9 -48.22 -33.56 11.73
C PHE A 9 -48.75 -34.98 11.57
N THR A 10 -49.49 -35.50 12.56
CA THR A 10 -50.06 -36.85 12.49
C THR A 10 -51.01 -37.04 11.31
N GLU A 11 -51.82 -36.03 10.99
CA GLU A 11 -52.70 -36.08 9.81
C GLU A 11 -51.91 -35.99 8.50
N MET A 12 -50.90 -35.13 8.41
CA MET A 12 -50.03 -35.04 7.23
C MET A 12 -49.32 -36.37 6.96
N MET A 13 -48.75 -37.00 7.99
CA MET A 13 -48.09 -38.31 7.85
C MET A 13 -49.07 -39.38 7.35
N ARG A 14 -50.32 -39.36 7.83
CA ARG A 14 -51.38 -40.26 7.34
C ARG A 14 -51.72 -40.01 5.87
N VAL A 15 -51.88 -38.75 5.47
CA VAL A 15 -52.19 -38.37 4.07
C VAL A 15 -51.05 -38.77 3.13
N LEU A 16 -49.80 -38.63 3.57
CA LEU A 16 -48.63 -39.06 2.83
C LEU A 16 -48.50 -40.59 2.77
N GLY A 17 -49.27 -41.35 3.56
CA GLY A 17 -49.31 -42.81 3.54
C GLY A 17 -48.21 -43.46 4.39
N TYR A 18 -47.78 -42.81 5.47
CA TYR A 18 -46.85 -43.42 6.42
C TYR A 18 -47.50 -44.65 7.08
N PRO A 19 -46.83 -45.83 7.08
CA PRO A 19 -47.46 -47.10 7.41
C PRO A 19 -47.81 -47.26 8.90
N ARG A 20 -47.15 -46.53 9.80
CA ARG A 20 -47.32 -46.65 11.25
C ARG A 20 -48.23 -45.54 11.81
N LEU A 21 -49.17 -45.91 12.68
CA LEU A 21 -50.00 -44.93 13.39
C LEU A 21 -49.15 -44.17 14.42
N ILE A 22 -49.11 -42.84 14.27
CA ILE A 22 -48.42 -41.94 15.19
C ILE A 22 -49.42 -41.42 16.23
N SER A 23 -49.23 -41.77 17.50
CA SER A 23 -50.03 -41.21 18.60
C SER A 23 -49.47 -39.86 19.03
N ILE A 24 -50.36 -38.91 19.35
CA ILE A 24 -49.96 -37.61 19.93
C ILE A 24 -49.24 -37.81 21.27
N GLU A 25 -49.55 -38.89 21.99
CA GLU A 25 -48.90 -39.20 23.28
C GLU A 25 -47.43 -39.60 23.11
N SER A 26 -47.03 -40.09 21.93
CA SER A 26 -45.66 -40.52 21.64
C SER A 26 -44.63 -39.38 21.68
N PHE A 27 -45.08 -38.12 21.73
CA PHE A 27 -44.24 -36.92 21.82
C PHE A 27 -44.38 -36.16 23.15
N ARG A 28 -45.04 -36.75 24.17
CA ARG A 28 -45.04 -36.18 25.54
C ARG A 28 -43.64 -36.12 26.14
N GLN A 29 -42.76 -37.03 25.70
CA GLN A 29 -41.33 -37.04 26.00
C GLN A 29 -40.55 -37.04 24.68
N PRO A 30 -39.28 -36.60 24.67
CA PRO A 30 -38.43 -36.68 23.49
C PRO A 30 -38.35 -38.12 22.95
N ASN A 31 -38.78 -38.33 21.71
CA ASN A 31 -38.85 -39.64 21.07
C ASN A 31 -38.09 -39.62 19.74
N PHE A 32 -36.76 -39.61 19.84
CA PHE A 32 -35.88 -39.60 18.67
C PHE A 32 -36.06 -40.83 17.76
N PRO A 33 -36.21 -42.07 18.27
CA PRO A 33 -36.39 -43.23 17.39
C PRO A 33 -37.57 -43.12 16.44
N LEU A 34 -38.70 -42.59 16.92
CA LEU A 34 -39.87 -42.34 16.09
C LEU A 34 -39.60 -41.26 15.03
N VAL A 35 -38.91 -40.17 15.40
CA VAL A 35 -38.53 -39.13 14.44
C VAL A 35 -37.56 -39.67 13.38
N ALA A 36 -36.58 -40.48 13.79
CA ALA A 36 -35.62 -41.09 12.89
C ALA A 36 -36.29 -42.05 11.90
N GLU A 37 -37.20 -42.90 12.38
CA GLU A 37 -38.00 -43.80 11.53
C GLU A 37 -38.81 -43.02 10.49
N ILE A 38 -39.45 -41.92 10.91
CA ILE A 38 -40.23 -41.05 10.02
C ILE A 38 -39.32 -40.39 8.97
N LEU A 39 -38.17 -39.86 9.39
CA LEU A 39 -37.20 -39.21 8.50
C LEU A 39 -36.61 -40.19 7.49
N HIS A 40 -36.26 -41.40 7.93
CA HIS A 40 -35.76 -42.45 7.05
C HIS A 40 -36.82 -42.84 6.01
N TRP A 41 -38.08 -43.00 6.44
CA TRP A 41 -39.19 -43.25 5.51
C TRP A 41 -39.38 -42.11 4.50
N PHE A 42 -39.23 -40.85 4.93
CA PHE A 42 -39.29 -39.71 4.03
C PHE A 42 -38.21 -39.77 2.96
N VAL A 43 -36.96 -40.03 3.34
CA VAL A 43 -35.87 -40.10 2.36
C VAL A 43 -36.10 -41.24 1.37
N ALA A 44 -36.46 -42.43 1.85
CA ALA A 44 -36.75 -43.58 0.99
C ALA A 44 -37.89 -43.33 -0.02
N ARG A 45 -38.75 -42.34 0.25
CA ARG A 45 -39.82 -41.92 -0.68
C ARG A 45 -39.31 -41.02 -1.81
N PHE A 46 -38.29 -40.21 -1.57
CA PHE A 46 -37.68 -39.34 -2.57
C PHE A 46 -36.56 -40.07 -3.33
N GLU A 47 -35.73 -40.82 -2.62
CA GLU A 47 -34.60 -41.59 -3.15
C GLU A 47 -34.65 -43.03 -2.60
N PRO A 48 -35.30 -43.97 -3.30
CA PRO A 48 -35.48 -45.34 -2.82
C PRO A 48 -34.19 -46.17 -2.83
N GLU A 49 -33.16 -45.75 -3.56
CA GLU A 49 -31.90 -46.46 -3.75
C GLU A 49 -30.81 -46.05 -2.74
N GLU A 50 -31.03 -44.98 -1.97
CA GLU A 50 -30.02 -44.45 -1.03
C GLU A 50 -30.09 -45.19 0.31
N ASP A 51 -29.02 -45.94 0.63
CA ASP A 51 -28.91 -46.66 1.89
C ASP A 51 -28.36 -45.75 2.99
N ILE A 52 -29.25 -45.21 3.82
CA ILE A 52 -28.88 -44.37 4.97
C ILE A 52 -28.66 -45.26 6.20
N PRO A 53 -27.45 -45.28 6.79
CA PRO A 53 -27.20 -45.99 8.04
C PRO A 53 -28.16 -45.54 9.14
N PHE A 54 -28.93 -46.48 9.70
CA PHE A 54 -29.92 -46.23 10.75
C PHE A 54 -29.30 -46.37 12.16
N ASP A 55 -28.11 -45.82 12.36
CA ASP A 55 -27.45 -45.81 13.66
C ASP A 55 -27.96 -44.62 14.47
N ILE A 56 -28.61 -44.89 15.61
CA ILE A 56 -29.27 -43.89 16.46
C ILE A 56 -29.07 -44.13 17.97
N GLN A 57 -28.13 -45.01 18.33
CA GLN A 57 -27.93 -45.46 19.71
C GLN A 57 -27.17 -44.41 20.53
N THR A 58 -26.14 -43.81 19.93
CA THR A 58 -25.36 -42.74 20.56
C THR A 58 -25.82 -41.36 20.09
N ASP A 59 -25.62 -40.32 20.90
CA ASP A 59 -25.96 -38.95 20.48
C ASP A 59 -25.16 -38.50 19.26
N GLN A 60 -23.92 -39.01 19.11
CA GLN A 60 -23.10 -38.74 17.93
C GLN A 60 -23.70 -39.36 16.66
N GLU A 61 -24.16 -40.61 16.73
CA GLU A 61 -24.84 -41.29 15.62
C GLU A 61 -26.14 -40.56 15.22
N ARG A 62 -26.93 -40.10 16.21
CA ARG A 62 -28.14 -39.32 15.95
C ARG A 62 -27.85 -38.02 15.20
N VAL A 63 -26.80 -37.31 15.58
CA VAL A 63 -26.38 -36.07 14.89
C VAL A 63 -25.93 -36.38 13.47
N LEU A 64 -25.17 -37.45 13.26
CA LEU A 64 -24.76 -37.88 11.93
C LEU A 64 -25.98 -38.24 11.06
N PHE A 65 -26.93 -39.00 11.58
CA PHE A 65 -28.17 -39.36 10.89
C PHE A 65 -28.98 -38.13 10.46
N ILE A 66 -29.17 -37.16 11.36
CA ILE A 66 -29.90 -35.93 11.00
C ILE A 66 -29.15 -35.13 9.93
N ARG A 67 -27.81 -35.06 10.03
CA ARG A 67 -26.99 -34.37 9.04
C ARG A 67 -27.12 -35.01 7.66
N THR A 68 -26.99 -36.34 7.55
CA THR A 68 -27.08 -37.04 6.26
C THR A 68 -28.47 -36.86 5.63
N VAL A 69 -29.54 -37.05 6.40
CA VAL A 69 -30.91 -36.81 5.94
C VAL A 69 -31.10 -35.37 5.45
N ALA A 70 -30.62 -34.38 6.21
CA ALA A 70 -30.75 -32.97 5.84
C ALA A 70 -29.99 -32.65 4.55
N GLU A 71 -28.76 -33.16 4.39
CA GLU A 71 -27.95 -32.98 3.19
C GLU A 71 -28.63 -33.57 1.94
N LEU A 72 -29.20 -34.78 2.05
CA LEU A 72 -29.96 -35.42 0.97
C LEU A 72 -31.21 -34.62 0.59
N MET A 73 -32.01 -34.22 1.58
CA MET A 73 -33.22 -33.42 1.34
C MET A 73 -32.90 -32.06 0.68
N VAL A 74 -31.77 -31.43 1.04
CA VAL A 74 -31.32 -30.20 0.39
C VAL A 74 -30.88 -30.44 -1.06
N LYS A 75 -30.19 -31.55 -1.35
CA LYS A 75 -29.81 -31.91 -2.73
C LYS A 75 -31.05 -32.09 -3.59
N GLU A 76 -32.05 -32.82 -3.10
CA GLU A 76 -33.31 -33.08 -3.81
C GLU A 76 -34.14 -31.82 -4.03
N LEU A 77 -34.22 -30.95 -3.02
CA LEU A 77 -34.92 -29.67 -3.18
C LEU A 77 -34.24 -28.80 -4.26
N LYS A 78 -32.91 -28.79 -4.31
CA LYS A 78 -32.16 -28.06 -5.36
C LYS A 78 -32.42 -28.66 -6.73
N LEU A 79 -32.47 -29.98 -6.86
CA LEU A 79 -32.78 -30.69 -8.10
C LEU A 79 -34.20 -30.35 -8.58
N CYS A 80 -35.20 -30.49 -7.71
CA CYS A 80 -36.59 -30.19 -8.02
C CYS A 80 -36.76 -28.73 -8.48
N ARG A 81 -36.14 -27.77 -7.78
CA ARG A 81 -36.17 -26.35 -8.17
C ARG A 81 -35.56 -26.13 -9.57
N ARG A 82 -34.44 -26.79 -9.88
CA ARG A 82 -33.82 -26.71 -11.21
C ARG A 82 -34.74 -27.27 -12.29
N LEU A 83 -35.32 -28.45 -12.06
CA LEU A 83 -36.23 -29.10 -13.00
C LEU A 83 -37.49 -28.27 -13.25
N ALA A 84 -38.10 -27.68 -12.21
CA ALA A 84 -39.26 -26.81 -12.36
C ALA A 84 -38.96 -25.58 -13.26
N SER A 85 -37.79 -24.95 -13.08
CA SER A 85 -37.33 -23.87 -13.95
C SER A 85 -37.08 -24.35 -15.38
N GLU A 86 -36.49 -25.53 -15.56
CA GLU A 86 -36.24 -26.12 -16.88
C GLU A 86 -37.53 -26.47 -17.63
N ILE A 87 -38.53 -27.03 -16.94
CA ILE A 87 -39.84 -27.33 -17.53
C ILE A 87 -40.49 -26.05 -18.03
N THR A 88 -40.44 -24.97 -17.24
CA THR A 88 -41.00 -23.68 -17.63
C THR A 88 -40.25 -23.09 -18.84
N ARG A 89 -38.92 -23.13 -18.84
CA ARG A 89 -38.09 -22.68 -19.96
C ARG A 89 -38.35 -23.49 -21.24
N LYS A 90 -38.39 -24.81 -21.14
CA LYS A 90 -38.65 -25.70 -22.28
C LYS A 90 -40.07 -25.54 -22.80
N GLY A 91 -41.04 -25.32 -21.91
CA GLY A 91 -42.43 -25.03 -22.27
C GLY A 91 -42.55 -23.75 -23.09
N ALA A 92 -41.89 -22.67 -22.66
CA ALA A 92 -41.83 -21.41 -23.41
C ALA A 92 -41.15 -21.58 -24.77
N ALA A 93 -39.97 -22.20 -24.81
CA ALA A 93 -39.25 -22.44 -26.06
C ALA A 93 -40.08 -23.30 -27.03
N LEU A 94 -40.79 -24.31 -26.54
CA LEU A 94 -41.66 -25.15 -27.37
C LEU A 94 -42.85 -24.36 -27.93
N TYR A 95 -43.45 -23.47 -27.12
CA TYR A 95 -44.53 -22.60 -27.56
C TYR A 95 -44.08 -21.71 -28.73
N ASP A 96 -42.92 -21.07 -28.60
CA ASP A 96 -42.37 -20.19 -29.65
C ASP A 96 -42.05 -20.97 -30.93
N LEU A 97 -41.39 -22.13 -30.78
CA LEU A 97 -41.05 -23.00 -31.92
C LEU A 97 -42.29 -23.53 -32.64
N LEU A 98 -43.32 -23.93 -31.88
CA LEU A 98 -44.58 -24.41 -32.46
C LEU A 98 -45.35 -23.27 -33.14
N GLY A 99 -45.26 -22.05 -32.62
CA GLY A 99 -45.81 -20.86 -33.27
C GLY A 99 -45.20 -20.60 -34.65
N GLN A 100 -43.88 -20.80 -34.79
CA GLN A 100 -43.16 -20.63 -36.06
C GLN A 100 -43.34 -21.80 -37.04
N GLU A 101 -43.85 -22.96 -36.60
CA GLU A 101 -43.95 -24.15 -37.44
C GLU A 101 -44.86 -23.95 -38.66
N VAL A 102 -45.87 -23.07 -38.60
CA VAL A 102 -46.74 -22.77 -39.75
C VAL A 102 -45.92 -22.13 -40.88
N ASP A 103 -45.16 -21.08 -40.56
CA ASP A 103 -44.32 -20.35 -41.52
C ASP A 103 -43.16 -21.23 -42.02
N LEU A 104 -42.49 -21.94 -41.10
CA LEU A 104 -41.40 -22.86 -41.43
C LEU A 104 -41.87 -23.98 -42.36
N ARG A 105 -43.10 -24.48 -42.18
CA ARG A 105 -43.69 -25.50 -43.03
C ARG A 105 -44.01 -24.97 -44.42
N GLU A 106 -44.53 -23.76 -44.52
CA GLU A 106 -44.77 -23.09 -45.81
C GLU A 106 -43.45 -22.89 -46.56
N MET A 107 -42.46 -22.27 -45.92
CA MET A 107 -41.12 -22.09 -46.52
C MET A 107 -40.49 -23.42 -46.94
N ARG A 108 -40.63 -24.48 -46.13
CA ARG A 108 -40.11 -25.81 -46.47
C ARG A 108 -40.81 -26.37 -47.70
N LYS A 109 -42.14 -26.25 -47.80
CA LYS A 109 -42.89 -26.70 -48.98
C LYS A 109 -42.49 -25.91 -50.21
N ASP A 110 -42.33 -24.61 -50.09
CA ASP A 110 -41.92 -23.73 -51.19
C ASP A 110 -40.54 -24.12 -51.70
N VAL A 111 -39.56 -24.28 -50.81
CA VAL A 111 -38.20 -24.73 -51.18
C VAL A 111 -38.19 -26.12 -51.80
N ILE A 112 -38.95 -27.08 -51.24
CA ILE A 112 -39.06 -28.44 -51.81
C ILE A 112 -39.74 -28.43 -53.19
N SER A 113 -40.70 -27.53 -53.39
CA SER A 113 -41.41 -27.39 -54.67
C SER A 113 -40.53 -26.75 -55.76
N GLN A 114 -39.49 -26.03 -55.37
CA GLN A 114 -38.54 -25.45 -56.30
C GLN A 114 -37.48 -26.49 -56.71
N PRO A 115 -37.21 -26.66 -58.00
CA PRO A 115 -36.10 -27.50 -58.44
C PRO A 115 -34.78 -26.91 -57.93
N LEU A 116 -33.90 -27.76 -57.38
CA LEU A 116 -32.61 -27.35 -56.81
C LEU A 116 -31.79 -26.53 -57.82
N LYS A 117 -31.63 -25.25 -57.55
CA LYS A 117 -30.80 -24.36 -58.36
C LYS A 117 -29.33 -24.49 -57.98
N ILE A 118 -28.71 -25.57 -58.46
CA ILE A 118 -27.31 -25.90 -58.19
C ILE A 118 -26.37 -24.72 -58.53
N GLY A 119 -26.67 -23.95 -59.58
CA GLY A 119 -25.87 -22.78 -59.96
C GLY A 119 -25.94 -21.59 -58.97
N GLU A 120 -27.04 -21.40 -58.26
CA GLU A 120 -27.13 -20.36 -57.21
C GLU A 120 -26.34 -20.79 -55.97
N ALA A 121 -26.40 -22.08 -55.62
CA ALA A 121 -25.60 -22.65 -54.53
C ALA A 121 -24.10 -22.61 -54.84
N GLU A 122 -23.70 -22.94 -56.08
CA GLU A 122 -22.32 -22.86 -56.54
C GLU A 122 -21.80 -21.42 -56.50
N LYS A 123 -22.60 -20.46 -56.98
CA LYS A 123 -22.24 -19.04 -56.91
C LYS A 123 -22.11 -18.56 -55.46
N ALA A 124 -23.05 -18.90 -54.59
CA ALA A 124 -22.97 -18.54 -53.18
C ALA A 124 -21.73 -19.15 -52.51
N LEU A 125 -21.38 -20.39 -52.84
CA LEU A 125 -20.14 -21.01 -52.38
C LEU A 125 -18.90 -20.28 -52.91
N GLN A 126 -18.87 -19.91 -54.20
CA GLN A 126 -17.79 -19.11 -54.77
C GLN A 126 -17.64 -17.76 -54.08
N ASP A 127 -18.74 -17.05 -53.83
CA ASP A 127 -18.75 -15.77 -53.12
C ASP A 127 -18.20 -15.93 -51.69
N THR A 128 -18.61 -16.98 -50.96
CA THR A 128 -18.06 -17.24 -49.61
C THR A 128 -16.57 -17.62 -49.62
N ILE A 129 -16.11 -18.32 -50.66
CA ILE A 129 -14.69 -18.64 -50.83
C ILE A 129 -13.89 -17.36 -51.08
N ALA A 130 -14.39 -16.47 -51.94
CA ALA A 130 -13.76 -15.17 -52.20
C ALA A 130 -13.69 -14.32 -50.93
N ASP A 131 -14.78 -14.22 -50.16
CA ASP A 131 -14.78 -13.49 -48.87
C ASP A 131 -13.77 -14.05 -47.87
N VAL A 132 -13.60 -15.37 -47.84
CA VAL A 132 -12.60 -16.02 -46.97
C VAL A 132 -11.19 -15.75 -47.48
N GLN A 133 -10.96 -15.80 -48.79
CA GLN A 133 -9.67 -15.45 -49.39
C GLN A 133 -9.28 -14.00 -49.07
N ASP A 134 -10.19 -13.04 -49.23
CA ASP A 134 -9.97 -11.63 -48.86
C ASP A 134 -9.61 -11.46 -47.38
N LYS A 135 -10.29 -12.21 -46.50
CA LYS A 135 -9.98 -12.20 -45.06
C LYS A 135 -8.60 -12.77 -44.80
N VAL A 136 -8.25 -13.88 -45.45
CA VAL A 136 -6.92 -14.48 -45.35
C VAL A 136 -5.86 -13.48 -45.80
N GLU A 137 -6.01 -12.87 -46.97
CA GLU A 137 -5.08 -11.87 -47.50
C GLU A 137 -4.89 -10.67 -46.55
N LYS A 138 -5.99 -10.13 -46.02
CA LYS A 138 -5.94 -9.04 -45.02
C LYS A 138 -5.20 -9.47 -43.75
N THR A 139 -5.45 -10.68 -43.25
CA THR A 139 -4.75 -11.18 -42.05
C THR A 139 -3.27 -11.45 -42.33
N THR A 140 -2.91 -11.95 -43.51
CA THR A 140 -1.51 -12.17 -43.87
C THR A 140 -0.75 -10.86 -44.01
N ALA A 141 -1.35 -9.82 -44.58
CA ALA A 141 -0.74 -8.49 -44.66
C ALA A 141 -0.54 -7.88 -43.26
N LEU A 142 -1.50 -8.06 -42.35
CA LEU A 142 -1.35 -7.61 -40.97
C LEU A 142 -0.22 -8.35 -40.25
N LEU A 143 -0.11 -9.67 -40.45
CA LEU A 143 0.97 -10.47 -39.87
C LEU A 143 2.35 -10.04 -40.37
N GLU A 144 2.47 -9.71 -41.66
CA GLU A 144 3.73 -9.22 -42.23
C GLU A 144 4.14 -7.87 -41.64
N ASN A 145 3.19 -6.94 -41.48
CA ASN A 145 3.44 -5.66 -40.83
C ASN A 145 3.90 -5.85 -39.38
N ILE A 146 3.20 -6.68 -38.60
CA ILE A 146 3.57 -6.99 -37.21
C ILE A 146 4.96 -7.63 -37.14
N ALA A 147 5.27 -8.58 -38.03
CA ALA A 147 6.59 -9.21 -38.08
C ALA A 147 7.70 -8.19 -38.37
N SER A 148 7.44 -7.21 -39.25
CA SER A 148 8.39 -6.12 -39.52
C SER A 148 8.58 -5.21 -38.31
N ASP A 149 7.51 -4.90 -37.58
CA ASP A 149 7.57 -4.08 -36.36
C ASP A 149 8.29 -4.81 -35.21
N GLU A 150 8.05 -6.10 -35.06
CA GLU A 150 8.76 -6.97 -34.10
C GLU A 150 10.26 -6.96 -34.37
N ALA A 151 10.68 -7.19 -35.62
CA ALA A 151 12.09 -7.15 -36.01
C ALA A 151 12.73 -5.77 -35.76
N ASN A 152 12.00 -4.69 -36.02
CA ASN A 152 12.45 -3.31 -35.74
C ASN A 152 12.60 -3.04 -34.23
N LEU A 153 11.69 -3.55 -33.40
CA LEU A 153 11.75 -3.42 -31.95
C LEU A 153 12.88 -4.25 -31.36
N ASP A 154 13.09 -5.48 -31.84
CA ASP A 154 14.20 -6.33 -31.40
C ASP A 154 15.55 -5.67 -31.71
N ALA A 155 15.71 -5.08 -32.89
CA ALA A 155 16.91 -4.34 -33.24
C ALA A 155 17.14 -3.14 -32.29
N LYS A 156 16.09 -2.42 -31.90
CA LYS A 156 16.17 -1.31 -30.93
C LYS A 156 16.52 -1.80 -29.52
N ILE A 157 15.91 -2.90 -29.08
CA ILE A 157 16.18 -3.53 -27.78
C ILE A 157 17.64 -3.96 -27.72
N GLU A 158 18.15 -4.61 -28.77
CA GLU A 158 19.53 -5.08 -28.80
C GLU A 158 20.54 -3.93 -28.78
N LYS A 159 20.28 -2.86 -29.56
CA LYS A 159 21.09 -1.64 -29.50
C LYS A 159 21.11 -1.02 -28.10
N LYS A 160 19.94 -0.98 -27.42
CA LYS A 160 19.83 -0.44 -26.06
C LYS A 160 20.49 -1.34 -25.01
N LYS A 161 20.41 -2.67 -25.15
CA LYS A 161 21.14 -3.61 -24.29
C LYS A 161 22.64 -3.40 -24.40
N GLN A 162 23.17 -3.25 -25.61
CA GLN A 162 24.60 -2.98 -25.81
C GLN A 162 25.04 -1.64 -25.21
N GLU A 163 24.23 -0.59 -25.34
CA GLU A 163 24.48 0.71 -24.71
C GLU A 163 24.45 0.62 -23.17
N LEU A 164 23.48 -0.11 -22.62
CA LEU A 164 23.37 -0.39 -21.20
C LEU A 164 24.60 -1.15 -20.68
N GLU A 165 25.02 -2.22 -21.35
CA GLU A 165 26.23 -2.96 -20.94
C GLU A 165 27.49 -2.09 -20.99
N ARG A 166 27.64 -1.23 -22.01
CA ARG A 166 28.79 -0.31 -22.10
C ARG A 166 28.78 0.69 -20.96
N SER A 167 27.63 1.29 -20.66
CA SER A 167 27.48 2.24 -19.56
C SER A 167 27.66 1.57 -18.19
N GLN A 168 27.16 0.34 -18.00
CA GLN A 168 27.38 -0.45 -16.79
C GLN A 168 28.86 -0.79 -16.59
N LYS A 169 29.55 -1.25 -17.64
CA LYS A 169 31.01 -1.49 -17.60
C LYS A 169 31.77 -0.21 -17.25
N ARG A 170 31.38 0.93 -17.83
CA ARG A 170 31.94 2.26 -17.50
C ARG A 170 31.66 2.67 -16.05
N LEU A 171 30.46 2.43 -15.55
CA LEU A 171 30.10 2.72 -14.18
C LEU A 171 30.91 1.84 -13.21
N GLN A 172 31.09 0.56 -13.54
CA GLN A 172 31.86 -0.37 -12.73
C GLN A 172 33.33 0.06 -12.65
N THR A 173 33.95 0.44 -13.77
CA THR A 173 35.32 0.97 -13.75
C THR A 173 35.40 2.26 -12.96
N LEU A 174 34.48 3.22 -13.15
CA LEU A 174 34.44 4.45 -12.35
C LEU A 174 34.25 4.20 -10.84
N ARG A 175 33.42 3.22 -10.45
CA ARG A 175 33.23 2.85 -9.04
C ARG A 175 34.48 2.20 -8.43
N SER A 176 35.25 1.46 -9.22
CA SER A 176 36.49 0.83 -8.74
C SER A 176 37.64 1.83 -8.60
N VAL A 177 37.55 2.98 -9.29
CA VAL A 177 38.60 4.00 -9.26
C VAL A 177 38.37 4.91 -8.04
N ARG A 178 39.35 4.93 -7.13
CA ARG A 178 39.38 5.91 -6.03
C ARG A 178 39.53 7.33 -6.64
N PRO A 179 38.69 8.31 -6.27
CA PRO A 179 38.83 9.67 -6.81
C PRO A 179 40.20 10.28 -6.46
N ALA A 180 40.81 10.96 -7.44
CA ALA A 180 42.22 11.38 -7.38
C ALA A 180 42.59 12.24 -6.17
N PHE A 181 41.67 13.09 -5.70
CA PHE A 181 41.90 14.01 -4.58
C PHE A 181 41.46 13.44 -3.22
N MET A 182 41.01 12.18 -3.15
CA MET A 182 40.60 11.60 -1.86
C MET A 182 41.77 11.47 -0.89
N ASP A 183 42.96 11.12 -1.38
CA ASP A 183 44.14 10.97 -0.53
C ASP A 183 44.63 12.33 0.00
N GLU A 184 44.48 13.39 -0.80
CA GLU A 184 44.79 14.76 -0.38
C GLU A 184 43.76 15.29 0.62
N TYR A 185 42.49 14.96 0.42
CA TYR A 185 41.40 15.29 1.35
C TYR A 185 41.62 14.62 2.72
N GLU A 186 41.89 13.32 2.75
CA GLU A 186 42.16 12.57 4.00
C GLU A 186 43.41 13.11 4.73
N ARG A 187 44.45 13.50 3.97
CA ARG A 187 45.64 14.14 4.53
C ARG A 187 45.29 15.50 5.14
N ALA A 188 44.54 16.34 4.42
CA ALA A 188 44.14 17.66 4.89
C ALA A 188 43.21 17.58 6.13
N GLU A 189 42.29 16.61 6.19
CA GLU A 189 41.48 16.37 7.38
C GLU A 189 42.36 15.95 8.58
N GLY A 190 43.33 15.05 8.37
CA GLY A 190 44.26 14.65 9.43
C GLY A 190 45.13 15.82 9.92
N GLU A 191 45.62 16.66 9.01
CA GLU A 191 46.36 17.87 9.38
C GLU A 191 45.48 18.88 10.14
N LEU A 192 44.22 19.04 9.74
CA LEU A 192 43.26 19.90 10.42
C LEU A 192 42.96 19.40 11.84
N GLU A 193 42.80 18.09 12.03
CA GLU A 193 42.56 17.49 13.35
C GLU A 193 43.74 17.74 14.29
N ASN A 194 44.97 17.55 13.80
CA ASN A 194 46.19 17.82 14.56
C ASN A 194 46.30 19.30 14.95
N GLN A 195 46.08 20.21 13.99
CA GLN A 195 46.10 21.66 14.25
C GLN A 195 45.00 22.07 15.23
N TYR A 196 43.81 21.49 15.15
CA TYR A 196 42.73 21.76 16.09
C TYR A 196 43.09 21.28 17.51
N ALA A 197 43.75 20.13 17.65
CA ALA A 197 44.22 19.64 18.94
C ALA A 197 45.27 20.59 19.57
N GLU A 198 46.24 21.07 18.78
CA GLU A 198 47.23 22.06 19.20
C GLU A 198 46.58 23.40 19.58
N PHE A 199 45.61 23.86 18.78
CA PHE A 199 44.83 25.07 19.07
C PHE A 199 44.09 24.95 20.40
N VAL A 200 43.40 23.83 20.64
CA VAL A 200 42.68 23.62 21.91
C VAL A 200 43.64 23.61 23.10
N GLN A 201 44.81 23.00 22.97
CA GLN A 201 45.79 22.97 24.05
C GLN A 201 46.37 24.36 24.34
N THR A 202 46.75 25.10 23.30
CA THR A 202 47.28 26.47 23.45
C THR A 202 46.22 27.43 23.97
N PHE A 203 44.97 27.32 23.52
CA PHE A 203 43.85 28.08 24.03
C PHE A 203 43.60 27.83 25.52
N ARG A 204 43.65 26.56 25.96
CA ARG A 204 43.54 26.22 27.39
C ARG A 204 44.68 26.82 28.20
N ASN A 205 45.92 26.67 27.73
CA ASN A 205 47.10 27.23 28.40
C ASN A 205 47.00 28.76 28.50
N LEU A 206 46.59 29.42 27.42
CA LEU A 206 46.42 30.87 27.37
C LEU A 206 45.33 31.35 28.31
N ALA A 207 44.15 30.72 28.29
CA ALA A 207 43.05 31.04 29.20
C ALA A 207 43.46 30.89 30.68
N GLN A 208 44.26 29.87 31.01
CA GLN A 208 44.81 29.70 32.34
C GLN A 208 45.77 30.84 32.72
N MET A 209 46.67 31.23 31.81
CA MET A 209 47.61 32.32 32.07
C MET A 209 46.89 33.67 32.19
N GLU A 210 45.88 33.94 31.37
CA GLU A 210 45.05 35.15 31.46
C GLU A 210 44.30 35.20 32.80
N GLN A 211 43.75 34.07 33.25
CA GLN A 211 43.11 33.97 34.57
C GLN A 211 44.10 34.30 35.69
N GLN A 212 45.29 33.68 35.69
CA GLN A 212 46.32 33.92 36.70
C GLN A 212 46.77 35.39 36.71
N LEU A 213 46.87 36.01 35.53
CA LEU A 213 47.26 37.41 35.41
C LEU A 213 46.15 38.33 35.95
N SER A 214 44.88 38.03 35.66
CA SER A 214 43.74 38.75 36.23
C SER A 214 43.69 38.63 37.76
N GLU A 215 43.93 37.44 38.31
CA GLU A 215 44.01 37.21 39.76
C GLU A 215 45.16 38.00 40.40
N ALA A 216 46.35 38.01 39.77
CA ALA A 216 47.49 38.78 40.25
C ALA A 216 47.23 40.30 40.23
N HIS A 217 46.64 40.82 39.16
CA HIS A 217 46.23 42.23 39.07
C HIS A 217 45.15 42.58 40.12
N GLN A 218 44.23 41.66 40.43
CA GLN A 218 43.23 41.88 41.45
C GLN A 218 43.87 41.98 42.85
N VAL A 219 44.76 41.05 43.19
CA VAL A 219 45.53 41.09 44.45
C VAL A 219 46.40 42.34 44.54
N GLU A 220 47.06 42.74 43.46
CA GLU A 220 47.86 43.97 43.42
C GLU A 220 47.02 45.23 43.58
N GLN A 221 45.76 45.23 43.13
CA GLN A 221 44.84 46.36 43.41
C GLN A 221 44.25 46.32 44.82
N GLU A 222 44.10 45.15 45.42
CA GLU A 222 43.56 45.00 46.77
C GLU A 222 44.59 45.39 47.83
N GLN A 223 45.88 45.07 47.67
CA GLN A 223 46.94 45.47 48.61
C GLN A 223 47.07 46.99 48.88
N PRO A 224 47.08 47.90 47.87
CA PRO A 224 47.08 49.33 48.10
C PRO A 224 45.76 49.79 48.70
N LYS A 225 44.61 49.19 48.33
CA LYS A 225 43.31 49.52 48.96
C LYS A 225 43.27 49.12 50.43
N GLU A 226 43.83 47.97 50.80
CA GLU A 226 43.95 47.52 52.18
C GLU A 226 44.92 48.39 52.97
N THR A 227 46.09 48.72 52.40
CA THR A 227 47.07 49.60 53.06
C THR A 227 46.58 51.05 53.16
N GLU A 228 45.92 51.59 52.14
CA GLU A 228 45.21 52.87 52.17
C GLU A 228 44.07 52.83 53.18
N GLY A 229 43.28 51.75 53.24
CA GLY A 229 42.22 51.57 54.24
C GLY A 229 42.75 51.59 55.67
N VAL A 230 43.87 50.92 55.92
CA VAL A 230 44.58 50.93 57.22
C VAL A 230 45.16 52.31 57.52
N LEU A 231 45.79 52.97 56.54
CA LEU A 231 46.32 54.32 56.69
C LEU A 231 45.21 55.33 56.97
N HIS A 232 44.07 55.22 56.29
CA HIS A 232 42.89 56.06 56.50
C HIS A 232 42.25 55.80 57.88
N LEU A 233 42.23 54.55 58.36
CA LEU A 233 41.83 54.24 59.73
C LEU A 233 42.78 54.88 60.76
N MET A 234 44.09 54.83 60.52
CA MET A 234 45.12 55.44 61.36
C MET A 234 45.02 56.97 61.35
N GLN A 235 44.79 57.57 60.18
CA GLN A 235 44.57 59.00 60.01
C GLN A 235 43.28 59.45 60.72
N ASN A 236 42.21 58.68 60.62
CA ASN A 236 40.96 58.97 61.35
C ASN A 236 41.12 58.80 62.86
N LYS A 237 41.90 57.81 63.33
CA LYS A 237 42.25 57.69 64.76
C LYS A 237 43.06 58.90 65.24
N LEU A 238 44.10 59.30 64.51
CA LEU A 238 44.89 60.49 64.83
C LEU A 238 44.04 61.76 64.80
N ARG A 239 43.14 61.90 63.84
CA ARG A 239 42.20 63.03 63.76
C ARG A 239 41.22 63.03 64.92
N ASN A 240 40.73 61.86 65.36
CA ASN A 240 39.89 61.74 66.56
C ASN A 240 40.69 62.02 67.84
N GLU A 241 41.93 61.57 67.94
CA GLU A 241 42.83 61.86 69.06
C GLU A 241 43.25 63.34 69.11
N GLU A 242 43.46 64.01 67.96
CA GLU A 242 43.61 65.47 67.88
C GLU A 242 42.33 66.19 68.31
N LYS A 243 41.16 65.71 67.88
CA LYS A 243 39.86 66.26 68.33
C LYS A 243 39.66 66.05 69.84
N GLN A 244 40.25 65.00 70.40
CA GLN A 244 40.22 64.68 71.83
C GLN A 244 41.26 65.49 72.64
N LEU A 245 42.37 65.90 72.01
CA LEU A 245 43.38 66.81 72.59
C LEU A 245 43.03 68.30 72.40
N LEU A 246 42.19 68.64 71.43
CA LEU A 246 41.65 69.98 71.16
C LEU A 246 40.33 70.25 71.90
N MET A 247 40.11 69.61 73.05
CA MET A 247 38.96 69.89 73.91
C MET A 247 39.38 69.99 75.39
N GLY A 248 40.00 71.12 75.71
CA GLY A 248 39.80 71.78 77.00
C GLY A 248 38.64 72.76 76.85
N SER A 249 37.47 72.31 77.32
CA SER A 249 36.22 73.00 77.68
C SER A 249 35.50 73.80 76.57
N GLU A 250 34.40 73.26 76.01
CA GLU A 250 32.99 73.51 76.43
C GLU A 250 32.46 74.77 75.68
N ASP A 251 31.34 74.82 74.95
CA ASP A 251 30.11 74.04 74.89
C ASP A 251 29.44 74.27 73.50
N GLU A 252 28.91 73.22 72.87
CA GLU A 252 27.48 72.94 72.67
C GLU A 252 26.66 74.05 71.99
N ASP A 253 26.24 73.76 70.75
CA ASP A 253 24.81 73.71 70.48
C ASP A 253 24.52 72.46 69.63
N SER A 254 23.63 71.66 70.18
CA SER A 254 23.07 70.44 69.60
C SER A 254 21.89 70.80 68.69
N GLU A 255 21.59 69.99 67.68
CA GLU A 255 20.30 69.28 67.61
C GLU A 255 20.19 68.33 66.40
N ILE A 256 19.88 67.06 66.73
CA ILE A 256 18.98 66.10 66.08
C ILE A 256 19.46 65.53 64.73
N GLU A 257 19.97 64.29 64.61
CA GLU A 257 19.49 62.94 65.03
C GLU A 257 18.42 62.34 64.09
N PHE A 258 18.50 61.01 63.95
CA PHE A 258 17.78 60.04 63.12
C PHE A 258 18.37 59.76 61.73
N ASP A 259 19.09 58.65 61.55
CA ASP A 259 18.60 57.24 61.43
C ASP A 259 17.77 57.08 60.15
N GLU A 260 17.82 56.00 59.39
CA GLU A 260 18.27 54.63 59.57
C GLU A 260 18.33 54.04 58.15
N ASP A 261 18.99 52.88 58.02
CA ASP A 261 18.75 51.87 56.99
C ASP A 261 19.17 52.19 55.53
N SER A 262 20.14 51.48 54.98
CA SER A 262 20.14 50.04 54.64
C SER A 262 19.37 49.74 53.36
N ALA A 263 20.07 48.95 52.55
CA ALA A 263 19.61 48.12 51.45
C ALA A 263 19.34 48.82 50.11
N GLU A 264 20.12 48.35 49.13
CA GLU A 264 19.63 47.86 47.83
C GLU A 264 19.08 48.96 46.89
N ASP A 265 19.26 48.93 45.58
CA ASP A 265 19.79 47.98 44.63
C ASP A 265 19.96 48.77 43.32
N GLN A 266 20.46 48.10 42.28
CA GLN A 266 20.00 48.21 40.88
C GLN A 266 19.40 49.56 40.44
N GLN A 267 19.96 50.30 39.49
CA GLN A 267 20.14 49.99 38.07
C GLN A 267 20.05 51.39 37.44
N ASP A 268 20.97 51.78 36.58
CA ASP A 268 20.80 51.65 35.14
C ASP A 268 19.79 52.66 34.57
N GLU A 269 19.92 52.86 33.26
CA GLU A 269 19.08 53.68 32.38
C GLU A 269 19.42 55.18 32.43
N ARG A 270 20.31 55.62 31.53
CA ARG A 270 19.95 55.98 30.14
C ARG A 270 18.58 56.64 30.05
N HIS A 271 18.55 57.85 29.52
CA HIS A 271 17.73 58.14 28.34
C HIS A 271 18.60 59.04 27.45
N GLU A 272 18.96 58.61 26.24
CA GLU A 272 18.07 58.53 25.06
C GLU A 272 17.33 59.86 24.87
N GLU A 273 17.34 60.46 23.69
CA GLU A 273 16.53 59.96 22.58
C GLU A 273 16.98 60.67 21.28
N LEU A 274 17.25 59.95 20.18
CA LEU A 274 16.33 59.38 19.17
C LEU A 274 16.29 60.24 17.90
N ILE A 275 16.61 59.60 16.78
CA ILE A 275 15.77 59.45 15.57
C ILE A 275 16.19 58.08 14.99
N VAL A 276 15.51 56.93 15.13
CA VAL A 276 14.15 56.43 14.78
C VAL A 276 13.84 56.41 13.28
N SER A 277 13.82 55.22 12.69
CA SER A 277 12.59 54.63 12.08
C SER A 277 12.75 53.13 11.71
N GLN A 278 11.78 52.34 12.17
CA GLN A 278 11.48 50.91 11.89
C GLN A 278 10.32 50.81 10.84
N PRO A 279 9.70 49.64 10.48
CA PRO A 279 10.14 48.23 10.39
C PRO A 279 9.59 47.47 9.13
N LYS A 280 10.04 46.22 8.86
CA LYS A 280 9.19 44.98 8.86
C LYS A 280 9.95 43.71 8.40
N ARG A 281 9.48 42.57 8.93
CA ARG A 281 10.00 41.20 8.84
C ARG A 281 9.63 40.47 7.54
N ARG A 282 10.47 39.51 7.10
CA ARG A 282 10.14 38.05 7.04
C ARG A 282 11.41 37.20 6.74
N GLY A 283 11.64 36.22 7.62
CA GLY A 283 12.07 34.83 7.42
C GLY A 283 13.27 34.42 6.54
N HIS A 284 14.10 33.53 7.14
CA HIS A 284 15.04 32.53 6.58
C HIS A 284 16.42 33.06 6.14
N HIS A 285 17.56 32.42 6.41
CA HIS A 285 17.87 31.02 6.70
C HIS A 285 19.27 30.89 7.37
N ARG A 286 19.52 29.76 8.02
CA ARG A 286 20.86 29.26 8.39
C ARG A 286 21.65 28.90 7.13
N MET A 287 22.96 29.15 7.08
CA MET A 287 23.98 28.09 7.12
C MET A 287 25.40 28.65 6.92
N ARG A 288 26.32 27.82 7.43
CA ARG A 288 27.76 27.94 7.59
C ARG A 288 28.55 28.38 6.34
N ALA A 289 29.67 29.03 6.64
CA ALA A 289 30.79 29.28 5.74
C ALA A 289 31.74 28.08 5.64
N HIS A 290 32.39 27.96 4.48
CA HIS A 290 33.83 27.75 4.20
C HIS A 290 33.94 27.69 2.65
N VAL A 291 35.00 27.98 1.90
CA VAL A 291 36.34 28.60 2.01
C VAL A 291 36.78 28.88 0.54
N PHE A 292 37.85 29.67 0.34
CA PHE A 292 38.37 30.36 -0.87
C PHE A 292 38.85 29.53 -2.10
N GLY A 293 38.95 30.19 -3.27
CA GLY A 293 39.99 29.93 -4.31
C GLY A 293 39.72 30.36 -5.77
N THR A 294 40.38 31.41 -6.26
CA THR A 294 40.57 31.93 -7.65
C THR A 294 41.41 30.98 -8.54
N MET A 295 41.35 30.89 -9.90
CA MET A 295 41.70 31.89 -10.96
C MET A 295 41.59 31.22 -12.38
N ASN A 296 41.35 32.01 -13.46
CA ASN A 296 41.54 31.83 -14.94
C ASN A 296 41.79 30.42 -15.56
N GLY A 297 41.31 30.02 -16.75
CA GLY A 297 40.66 30.68 -17.89
C GLY A 297 41.13 29.98 -19.20
N SER A 298 40.23 29.58 -20.11
CA SER A 298 40.48 29.46 -21.57
C SER A 298 39.26 28.87 -22.30
N ASP A 299 39.00 29.44 -23.46
CA ASP A 299 37.99 29.15 -24.48
C ASP A 299 37.76 27.68 -24.85
N ALA A 300 36.50 27.35 -25.18
CA ALA A 300 36.11 26.86 -26.51
C ALA A 300 34.64 26.36 -26.50
N ASP A 301 33.83 26.96 -27.38
CA ASP A 301 32.70 26.40 -28.15
C ASP A 301 31.94 25.18 -27.59
N ASP A 302 30.62 25.28 -27.44
CA ASP A 302 29.68 24.95 -28.52
C ASP A 302 28.24 24.88 -27.97
N ASN A 303 27.33 25.18 -28.88
CA ASN A 303 25.89 25.34 -28.75
C ASN A 303 25.18 24.13 -28.13
N ASN A 304 24.06 24.36 -27.41
CA ASN A 304 22.74 23.86 -27.83
C ASN A 304 21.64 24.27 -26.82
N ASP A 305 20.69 25.05 -27.31
CA ASP A 305 19.44 25.44 -26.66
C ASP A 305 18.52 24.23 -26.41
N GLY A 306 18.10 24.05 -25.16
CA GLY A 306 17.06 23.12 -24.74
C GLY A 306 15.86 23.88 -24.17
N SER A 307 15.08 24.52 -25.05
CA SER A 307 13.81 25.19 -24.72
C SER A 307 12.78 24.18 -24.16
N GLY A 308 12.59 24.18 -22.84
CA GLY A 308 11.42 23.60 -22.19
C GLY A 308 10.24 24.57 -22.28
N SER A 309 9.34 24.36 -23.24
CA SER A 309 8.11 25.13 -23.34
C SER A 309 6.99 24.44 -22.57
N ALA A 310 6.49 25.14 -21.56
CA ALA A 310 5.38 24.77 -20.72
C ALA A 310 4.06 24.84 -21.50
N SER A 311 3.16 23.96 -21.07
CA SER A 311 1.75 23.86 -21.42
C SER A 311 1.03 25.21 -21.45
N ASN A 312 0.29 25.46 -22.53
CA ASN A 312 -0.92 26.28 -22.49
C ASN A 312 -1.81 25.92 -23.69
N CYS A 313 -2.87 25.16 -23.45
CA CYS A 313 -3.99 24.99 -24.37
C CYS A 313 -5.27 25.29 -23.61
N GLU A 314 -5.63 26.58 -23.59
CA GLU A 314 -6.97 27.06 -23.28
C GLU A 314 -7.85 26.83 -24.52
N ILE A 315 -9.00 26.19 -24.35
CA ILE A 315 -10.14 26.37 -25.26
C ILE A 315 -11.42 26.34 -24.42
N ASP A 316 -12.12 27.46 -24.52
CA ASP A 316 -13.38 27.76 -23.85
C ASP A 316 -14.58 27.14 -24.59
N SER A 317 -15.55 26.76 -23.76
CA SER A 317 -17.02 26.89 -23.90
C SER A 317 -17.73 26.35 -25.15
N ASP A 318 -18.62 25.38 -24.92
CA ASP A 318 -20.06 25.68 -24.96
C ASP A 318 -20.87 24.65 -24.17
N GLY A 319 -21.78 25.17 -23.34
CA GLY A 319 -22.69 24.40 -22.50
C GLY A 319 -24.04 24.17 -23.18
N ASP A 320 -24.65 23.03 -22.90
CA ASP A 320 -26.10 22.89 -22.92
C ASP A 320 -26.53 21.92 -21.81
N GLY A 321 -27.51 22.37 -21.02
CA GLY A 321 -27.94 21.75 -19.78
C GLY A 321 -29.31 21.11 -19.91
N GLY A 322 -29.55 19.99 -19.21
CA GLY A 322 -30.89 19.41 -19.24
C GLY A 322 -31.12 18.14 -18.41
N LYS A 323 -31.32 18.33 -17.10
CA LYS A 323 -32.23 17.58 -16.20
C LYS A 323 -31.82 16.19 -15.69
N LYS A 324 -31.44 16.22 -14.41
CA LYS A 324 -31.51 15.15 -13.40
C LYS A 324 -32.90 14.53 -13.30
N LYS A 325 -32.96 13.20 -13.16
CA LYS A 325 -33.92 12.51 -12.30
C LYS A 325 -33.20 11.45 -11.47
N GLU A 326 -33.42 11.54 -10.17
CA GLU A 326 -33.01 10.62 -9.12
C GLU A 326 -33.80 9.31 -9.24
N GLY A 327 -33.17 8.23 -8.84
CA GLY A 327 -33.72 6.88 -8.80
C GLY A 327 -32.73 5.97 -8.10
N GLU A 328 -32.82 5.94 -6.79
CA GLU A 328 -32.20 4.97 -5.90
C GLU A 328 -32.47 3.54 -6.39
N ASN A 329 -31.46 2.68 -6.38
CA ASN A 329 -31.64 1.26 -6.04
C ASN A 329 -30.28 0.59 -5.74
N GLU A 330 -30.21 0.23 -4.47
CA GLU A 330 -29.34 -0.68 -3.72
C GLU A 330 -28.55 -1.71 -4.55
N ALA A 331 -27.23 -1.71 -4.33
CA ALA A 331 -26.33 -2.78 -4.75
C ALA A 331 -26.53 -4.03 -3.88
N PRO A 332 -26.77 -5.23 -4.45
CA PRO A 332 -26.86 -6.43 -3.65
C PRO A 332 -25.47 -6.95 -3.31
N TYR A 333 -25.34 -7.29 -2.03
CA TYR A 333 -24.27 -8.04 -1.38
C TYR A 333 -23.69 -9.15 -2.28
N SER A 334 -22.41 -9.02 -2.65
CA SER A 334 -21.66 -10.07 -3.34
C SER A 334 -21.32 -11.17 -2.33
N THR A 335 -22.18 -12.19 -2.26
CA THR A 335 -21.89 -13.43 -1.54
C THR A 335 -20.66 -14.10 -2.16
N MET A 336 -19.63 -14.31 -1.35
CA MET A 336 -18.46 -15.11 -1.70
C MET A 336 -18.93 -16.50 -2.11
N VAL A 337 -18.65 -16.88 -3.35
CA VAL A 337 -18.81 -18.24 -3.84
C VAL A 337 -17.47 -18.93 -3.58
N ASP A 338 -17.41 -19.77 -2.55
CA ASP A 338 -16.31 -20.70 -2.37
C ASP A 338 -16.27 -21.62 -3.58
N ASN A 339 -15.33 -21.34 -4.48
CA ASN A 339 -15.04 -22.16 -5.64
C ASN A 339 -13.81 -22.99 -5.29
N ASP A 340 -14.02 -24.13 -4.64
CA ASP A 340 -13.01 -25.17 -4.47
C ASP A 340 -12.71 -25.79 -5.85
N SER A 341 -11.88 -25.10 -6.64
CA SER A 341 -11.18 -25.69 -7.77
C SER A 341 -9.82 -26.16 -7.28
N GLU A 342 -9.70 -27.47 -7.09
CA GLU A 342 -8.44 -28.16 -6.83
C GLU A 342 -7.38 -27.73 -7.85
N LEU A 343 -6.30 -27.14 -7.34
CA LEU A 343 -5.04 -26.94 -8.06
C LEU A 343 -4.41 -28.30 -8.34
N VAL A 344 -4.79 -28.94 -9.45
CA VAL A 344 -4.00 -30.02 -10.05
C VAL A 344 -2.71 -29.41 -10.58
N MET A 345 -1.65 -29.49 -9.78
CA MET A 345 -0.28 -29.26 -10.19
C MET A 345 0.07 -30.22 -11.34
N ASN A 346 -0.03 -29.75 -12.58
CA ASN A 346 0.50 -30.47 -13.73
C ASN A 346 2.03 -30.47 -13.64
N ALA A 347 2.57 -31.54 -13.06
CA ALA A 347 4.00 -31.82 -13.05
C ALA A 347 4.50 -31.95 -14.50
N VAL A 348 5.45 -31.08 -14.84
CA VAL A 348 6.21 -31.08 -16.09
C VAL A 348 6.88 -32.45 -16.25
N ARG A 349 6.44 -33.24 -17.22
CA ARG A 349 7.11 -34.50 -17.61
C ARG A 349 8.50 -34.17 -18.17
N PRO A 350 9.58 -34.81 -17.70
CA PRO A 350 10.90 -34.59 -18.26
C PRO A 350 10.97 -35.19 -19.67
N ARG A 351 11.49 -34.40 -20.62
CA ARG A 351 11.77 -34.82 -22.00
C ARG A 351 12.74 -36.00 -21.97
N ARG A 352 12.30 -37.13 -22.53
CA ARG A 352 13.07 -38.36 -22.68
C ARG A 352 14.23 -38.10 -23.65
N ALA A 353 15.47 -38.12 -23.16
CA ALA A 353 16.67 -38.08 -23.99
C ALA A 353 16.75 -39.34 -24.85
N ARG A 354 17.00 -39.16 -26.15
CA ARG A 354 17.17 -40.24 -27.13
C ARG A 354 18.58 -40.83 -26.95
N ALA A 355 18.67 -42.04 -26.43
CA ALA A 355 19.92 -42.81 -26.37
C ALA A 355 20.24 -43.42 -27.75
N PRO A 356 21.53 -43.62 -28.08
CA PRO A 356 21.97 -44.13 -29.38
C PRO A 356 21.70 -45.64 -29.50
N GLN A 357 21.25 -46.08 -30.68
CA GLN A 357 21.08 -47.49 -31.01
C GLN A 357 22.45 -48.17 -31.11
N GLN A 358 22.70 -49.15 -30.25
CA GLN A 358 23.76 -50.13 -30.44
C GLN A 358 23.19 -51.30 -31.24
N HIS A 359 23.81 -51.59 -32.37
CA HIS A 359 23.66 -52.84 -33.11
C HIS A 359 24.21 -53.98 -32.26
N THR A 360 23.41 -55.03 -32.05
CA THR A 360 23.91 -56.36 -31.69
C THR A 360 23.24 -57.37 -32.60
N GLU A 361 24.01 -57.86 -33.56
CA GLU A 361 23.81 -59.14 -34.22
C GLU A 361 23.85 -60.25 -33.17
N SER A 362 22.91 -61.19 -33.20
CA SER A 362 23.16 -62.56 -32.77
C SER A 362 22.10 -63.47 -33.37
N ASP A 363 22.61 -64.50 -34.05
CA ASP A 363 21.96 -65.74 -34.45
C ASP A 363 21.08 -66.32 -33.35
N ASP A 364 19.97 -66.94 -33.76
CA ASP A 364 19.64 -68.28 -33.26
C ASP A 364 18.71 -68.99 -34.25
N ASP A 365 19.26 -70.06 -34.81
CA ASP A 365 18.60 -71.15 -35.52
C ASP A 365 17.60 -71.89 -34.61
N PHE A 366 16.37 -72.13 -35.09
CA PHE A 366 15.75 -73.48 -35.17
C PHE A 366 14.41 -73.46 -35.92
#